data_AF-A0A3Q0IZD6-F1
#
_entry.id   AF-A0A3Q0IZD6-F1
#
_cell.length_a   1.000
_cell.length_b   1.000
_cell.length_c   1.000
_cell.angle_alpha   90.00
_cell.angle_beta   90.00
_cell.angle_gamma   90.00
#
_symmetry.space_group_name_H-M   'P 1'
#
loop_
_entity.id
_entity.type
_entity.pdbx_description
1 polymer ?
#
loop_
_entity_poly.entity_id
_entity_poly.type
_entity_poly.pdbx_seq_one_letter_code
_entity_poly.pdbx_strand_id
1 'polypeptide(L)'
;MAFSQNSRLLLKYQACADTNSEAASEELICLANWKDGSTRYLVGRLEHSRATSEEDRYRCFVYEKKGHKYEIAMSGDATCSGISSPTEGSRTITLSKGK
;
A
#
# COMPACT_ATOMS: atom_id res chain seq x y z
N MET A 1 -4.03 3.55 -11.77
CA MET A 1 -3.56 4.36 -10.64
C MET A 1 -2.23 4.98 -11.03
N ALA A 2 -2.14 6.31 -11.05
CA ALA A 2 -0.88 7.03 -11.22
C ALA A 2 -0.73 7.89 -9.96
N PHE A 3 0.25 7.56 -9.12
CA PHE A 3 0.56 8.35 -7.93
C PHE A 3 1.48 9.49 -8.35
N SER A 4 1.09 10.73 -8.10
CA SER A 4 2.01 11.87 -8.20
C SER A 4 2.70 12.08 -6.85
N GLN A 5 3.78 12.85 -6.84
CA GLN A 5 4.34 13.32 -5.57
C GLN A 5 3.26 14.05 -4.77
N ASN A 6 3.16 13.76 -3.48
CA ASN A 6 2.18 14.31 -2.53
C ASN A 6 0.71 13.94 -2.76
N SER A 7 0.39 12.98 -3.64
CA SER A 7 -0.98 12.47 -3.73
C SER A 7 -1.35 11.67 -2.47
N ARG A 8 -2.59 11.82 -1.99
CA ARG A 8 -3.12 11.14 -0.81
C ARG A 8 -4.12 10.07 -1.21
N LEU A 9 -4.04 8.91 -0.58
CA LEU A 9 -4.98 7.81 -0.73
C LEU A 9 -5.55 7.45 0.64
N LEU A 10 -6.86 7.52 0.80
CA LEU A 10 -7.55 7.05 1.99
C LEU A 10 -7.95 5.58 1.81
N LEU A 11 -7.38 4.71 2.63
CA LEU A 11 -7.72 3.29 2.69
C LEU A 11 -8.74 3.09 3.81
N LYS A 12 -9.92 2.58 3.47
CA LYS A 12 -10.94 2.16 4.45
C LYS A 12 -11.16 0.67 4.29
N TYR A 13 -11.00 -0.08 5.38
CA TYR A 13 -11.22 -1.52 5.39
C TYR A 13 -11.97 -1.94 6.64
N GLN A 14 -12.73 -3.01 6.52
CA GLN A 14 -13.57 -3.57 7.56
C GLN A 14 -13.45 -5.09 7.52
N ALA A 15 -13.34 -5.71 8.70
CA ALA A 15 -13.39 -7.15 8.83
C ALA A 15 -14.75 -7.71 8.37
N CYS A 16 -14.75 -8.95 7.90
CA CYS A 16 -15.99 -9.67 7.58
C CYS A 16 -16.85 -9.84 8.84
N ALA A 17 -18.17 -9.96 8.66
CA ALA A 17 -19.15 -9.96 9.75
C ALA A 17 -18.95 -11.05 10.83
N ASP A 18 -18.23 -12.14 10.51
CA ASP A 18 -18.08 -13.31 11.37
C ASP A 18 -16.89 -13.24 12.35
N THR A 19 -16.00 -12.28 12.20
CA THR A 19 -14.86 -12.06 13.09
C THR A 19 -14.91 -10.61 13.57
N ASN A 20 -14.59 -10.41 14.86
CA ASN A 20 -14.62 -9.14 15.60
C ASN A 20 -14.68 -7.87 14.72
N SER A 21 -15.64 -6.97 14.98
CA SER A 21 -15.91 -5.77 14.17
C SER A 21 -14.75 -4.75 14.20
N GLU A 22 -13.64 -5.09 13.53
CA GLU A 22 -12.50 -4.21 13.34
C GLU A 22 -12.70 -3.46 12.02
N ALA A 23 -12.94 -2.16 12.12
CA ALA A 23 -12.88 -1.23 10.99
C ALA A 23 -11.69 -0.31 11.21
N ALA A 24 -10.91 -0.07 10.15
CA ALA A 24 -9.79 0.84 10.22
C ALA A 24 -9.69 1.70 8.96
N SER A 25 -9.10 2.88 9.17
CA SER A 25 -8.85 3.86 8.13
C SER A 25 -7.40 4.31 8.23
N GLU A 26 -6.70 4.24 7.11
CA GLU A 26 -5.28 4.60 7.00
C GLU A 26 -5.13 5.60 5.84
N GLU A 27 -4.38 6.69 6.03
CA GLU A 27 -4.06 7.63 4.95
C GLU A 27 -2.63 7.36 4.43
N LEU A 28 -2.51 7.06 3.15
CA LEU A 28 -1.23 6.90 2.46
C LEU A 28 -0.87 8.19 1.71
N ILE A 29 0.26 8.78 2.08
CA ILE A 29 0.86 9.93 1.40
C ILE A 29 2.01 9.43 0.53
N CYS A 30 1.93 9.63 -0.78
CA CYS A 30 3.01 9.27 -1.70
C CYS A 30 4.15 10.30 -1.65
N LEU A 31 5.37 9.83 -1.37
CA LEU A 31 6.57 10.67 -1.28
C LEU A 31 7.41 10.58 -2.55
N ALA A 32 7.55 9.37 -3.08
CA ALA A 32 8.28 9.09 -4.30
C ALA A 32 7.68 7.88 -5.00
N ASN A 33 7.79 7.84 -6.33
CA ASN A 33 7.47 6.66 -7.11
C ASN A 33 8.44 6.54 -8.28
N TRP A 34 8.73 5.31 -8.66
CA TRP A 34 9.53 4.99 -9.83
C TRP A 34 9.02 3.73 -10.50
N LYS A 35 9.56 3.44 -11.66
CA LYS A 35 9.18 2.30 -12.48
C LYS A 35 10.44 1.58 -12.95
N ASP A 36 10.43 0.27 -12.81
CA ASP A 36 11.46 -0.62 -13.34
C ASP A 36 10.77 -1.75 -14.10
N GLY A 37 10.98 -1.83 -15.42
CA GLY A 37 10.28 -2.79 -16.28
C GLY A 37 8.75 -2.61 -16.30
N SER A 38 7.98 -3.66 -15.97
CA SER A 38 6.51 -3.60 -15.79
C SER A 38 6.11 -3.19 -14.37
N THR A 39 7.04 -3.33 -13.42
CA THR A 39 6.82 -3.14 -12.00
C THR A 39 6.96 -1.67 -11.64
N ARG A 40 6.08 -1.21 -10.75
CA ARG A 40 6.12 0.15 -10.22
C ARG A 40 6.32 0.11 -8.72
N TYR A 41 7.06 1.08 -8.24
CA TYR A 41 7.45 1.19 -6.86
C TYR A 41 7.00 2.54 -6.33
N LEU A 42 6.61 2.59 -5.07
CA LEU A 42 6.37 3.84 -4.37
C LEU A 42 6.84 3.75 -2.93
N VAL A 43 7.37 4.87 -2.43
CA VAL A 43 7.62 5.10 -1.01
C VAL A 43 6.51 6.01 -0.52
N GLY A 44 5.83 5.58 0.52
CA GLY A 44 4.75 6.34 1.11
C GLY A 44 4.79 6.35 2.62
N ARG A 45 4.14 7.38 3.17
CA ARG A 45 3.93 7.55 4.60
C ARG A 45 2.48 7.17 4.92
N LEU A 46 2.30 6.14 5.74
CA LEU A 46 1.03 5.75 6.32
C LEU A 46 0.79 6.51 7.62
N GLU A 47 -0.28 7.28 7.64
CA GLU A 47 -0.82 7.86 8.85
C GLU A 47 -1.94 6.95 9.38
N HIS A 48 -1.71 6.36 10.56
CA HIS A 48 -2.69 5.59 11.30
C HIS A 48 -2.57 5.86 12.80
N SER A 49 -3.67 5.70 13.54
CA SER A 49 -3.74 6.02 14.98
C SER A 49 -2.77 5.22 15.86
N ARG A 50 -2.34 4.05 15.39
CA ARG A 50 -1.39 3.15 16.08
C ARG A 50 0.10 3.43 15.78
N ALA A 51 0.44 4.39 14.92
CA ALA A 51 1.83 4.66 14.53
C ALA A 51 2.51 5.59 15.55
N THR A 52 3.49 5.07 16.29
CA THR A 52 4.16 5.82 17.37
C THR A 52 5.50 6.40 16.95
N SER A 53 6.17 5.74 16.00
CA SER A 53 7.48 6.13 15.50
C SER A 53 7.44 6.49 14.01
N GLU A 54 8.52 7.06 13.49
CA GLU A 54 8.67 7.25 12.04
C GLU A 54 8.81 5.91 11.32
N GLU A 55 9.49 4.93 11.93
CA GLU A 55 9.66 3.58 11.38
C GLU A 55 8.31 2.88 11.14
N ASP A 56 7.31 3.14 11.99
CA ASP A 56 5.95 2.61 11.80
C ASP A 56 5.27 3.18 10.55
N ARG A 57 5.55 4.45 10.24
CA ARG A 57 4.83 5.25 9.23
C ARG A 57 5.35 5.05 7.82
N TYR A 58 6.64 4.81 7.64
CA TYR A 58 7.20 4.68 6.29
C TYR A 58 7.03 3.26 5.75
N ARG A 59 6.50 3.16 4.53
CA ARG A 59 6.31 1.88 3.81
C ARG A 59 6.69 2.01 2.35
N CYS A 60 7.25 0.94 1.82
CA CYS A 60 7.42 0.74 0.40
C CYS A 60 6.29 -0.11 -0.16
N PHE A 61 5.89 0.20 -1.38
CA PHE A 61 4.89 -0.57 -2.10
C PHE A 61 5.39 -0.90 -3.49
N VAL A 62 5.06 -2.11 -3.92
CA VAL A 62 5.31 -2.60 -5.27
C VAL A 62 3.98 -2.91 -5.89
N TYR A 63 3.74 -2.40 -7.08
CA TYR A 63 2.46 -2.61 -7.76
C TYR A 63 2.61 -2.86 -9.25
N GLU A 64 1.74 -3.74 -9.74
CA GLU A 64 1.63 -4.08 -11.14
C GLU A 64 0.17 -4.02 -11.58
N LYS A 65 -0.05 -3.64 -12.84
CA LYS A 65 -1.37 -3.64 -13.46
C LYS A 65 -1.57 -4.95 -14.23
N LYS A 66 -2.52 -5.78 -13.80
CA LYS A 66 -2.96 -6.98 -14.52
C LYS A 66 -4.37 -6.78 -15.07
N GLY A 67 -4.44 -6.37 -16.35
CA GLY A 67 -5.71 -6.06 -17.02
C GLY A 67 -6.46 -4.89 -16.36
N HIS A 68 -7.61 -5.19 -15.73
CA HIS A 68 -8.42 -4.22 -14.98
C HIS A 68 -8.15 -4.21 -13.47
N LYS A 69 -7.21 -5.04 -13.01
CA LYS A 69 -6.82 -5.15 -11.60
C LYS A 69 -5.42 -4.58 -11.38
N TYR A 70 -5.16 -4.16 -10.15
CA TYR A 70 -3.85 -3.78 -9.66
C TYR A 70 -3.50 -4.70 -8.50
N GLU A 71 -2.38 -5.39 -8.62
CA GLU A 71 -1.80 -6.13 -7.51
C GLU A 71 -0.79 -5.23 -6.83
N ILE A 72 -0.85 -5.17 -5.51
CA ILE A 72 -0.03 -4.28 -4.69
C ILE A 72 0.51 -5.12 -3.54
N ALA A 73 1.81 -5.05 -3.31
CA ALA A 73 2.46 -5.52 -2.10
C ALA A 73 2.96 -4.33 -1.29
N MET A 74 2.99 -4.48 0.03
CA MET A 74 3.54 -3.50 0.99
C MET A 74 4.65 -4.13 1.82
N SER A 75 5.69 -3.36 2.15
CA SER A 75 6.81 -3.80 3.00
C SER A 75 6.40 -4.00 4.46
N GLY A 76 7.14 -4.86 5.17
CA GLY A 76 6.96 -5.13 6.61
C GLY A 76 7.45 -4.01 7.53
N ASP A 77 8.24 -3.08 7.00
CA ASP A 77 8.85 -1.96 7.72
C ASP A 77 9.33 -0.87 6.74
N ALA A 78 10.02 0.15 7.26
CA ALA A 78 10.58 1.27 6.52
C ALA A 78 11.83 0.94 5.67
N THR A 79 12.43 -0.25 5.83
CA THR A 79 13.69 -0.62 5.14
C THR A 79 13.48 -1.00 3.68
N CYS A 80 12.24 -1.28 3.28
CA CYS A 80 11.89 -1.71 1.92
C CYS A 80 12.58 -3.01 1.49
N SER A 81 13.12 -3.76 2.45
CA SER A 81 13.73 -5.06 2.21
C SER A 81 12.65 -6.13 1.99
N GLY A 82 12.96 -7.12 1.14
CA GLY A 82 12.09 -8.28 0.92
C GLY A 82 10.87 -8.06 0.04
N ILE A 83 10.76 -6.93 -0.66
CA ILE A 83 9.64 -6.67 -1.57
C ILE A 83 10.12 -6.31 -2.99
N SER A 84 10.30 -7.35 -3.81
CA SER A 84 10.67 -7.23 -5.24
C SER A 84 9.47 -7.29 -6.18
N SER A 85 8.40 -7.95 -5.76
CA SER A 85 7.22 -8.23 -6.59
C SER A 85 5.92 -7.90 -5.85
N PRO A 86 4.81 -7.69 -6.58
CA PRO A 86 3.48 -7.44 -5.99
C PRO A 86 2.90 -8.65 -5.22
N THR A 87 3.63 -9.77 -5.11
CA THR A 87 3.22 -10.99 -4.40
C THR A 87 4.06 -11.31 -3.14
N GLU A 88 5.16 -10.58 -2.89
CA GLU A 88 6.14 -10.92 -1.84
C GLU A 88 6.10 -9.99 -0.61
N GLY A 89 5.08 -9.14 -0.48
CA GLY A 89 4.98 -8.19 0.64
C GLY A 89 4.36 -8.73 1.93
N SER A 90 4.52 -7.98 3.02
CA SER A 90 3.88 -8.24 4.33
C SER A 90 2.35 -8.20 4.25
N ARG A 91 1.83 -7.32 3.38
CA ARG A 91 0.43 -7.29 2.98
C ARG A 91 0.34 -7.23 1.47
N THR A 92 -0.55 -8.02 0.90
CA THR A 92 -0.89 -7.98 -0.51
C THR A 92 -2.34 -7.54 -0.69
N ILE A 93 -2.58 -6.69 -1.68
CA ILE A 93 -3.87 -6.07 -1.94
C ILE A 93 -4.14 -6.19 -3.43
N THR A 94 -5.34 -6.62 -3.79
CA THR A 94 -5.82 -6.59 -5.18
C THR A 94 -6.88 -5.50 -5.30
N LEU A 95 -6.57 -4.42 -5.99
CA LEU A 95 -7.53 -3.36 -6.30
C LEU A 95 -8.14 -3.59 -7.67
N SER A 96 -9.46 -3.51 -7.76
CA SER A 96 -10.19 -3.41 -9.03
C SER A 96 -10.87 -2.05 -9.10
N LYS A 97 -11.02 -1.50 -10.32
CA LYS A 97 -11.84 -0.30 -10.50
C LYS A 97 -13.30 -0.69 -10.27
N GLY A 98 -13.93 -0.09 -9.25
CA GLY A 98 -15.39 -0.19 -9.06
C GLY A 98 -16.12 0.33 -10.30
N LYS A 99 -17.28 -0.27 -10.61
CA LYS A 99 -18.15 0.19 -11.69
C LYS A 99 -18.62 1.62 -11.45
#